data_AF-A0A146LW84-F1
#
_entry.id   AF-A0A146LW84-F1
#
_cell.length_a   1.000
_cell.length_b   1.000
_cell.length_c   1.000
_cell.angle_alpha   90.00
_cell.angle_beta   90.00
_cell.angle_gamma   90.00
#
_symmetry.space_group_name_H-M   'P 1'
#
loop_
_entity.id
_entity.type
_entity.pdbx_description
1 polymer ?
#
loop_
_entity_poly.entity_id
_entity_poly.type
_entity_poly.pdbx_seq_one_letter_code
_entity_poly.pdbx_strand_id
1 'polypeptide(L)'
;WAFWLDENGELINNLSNLKSRTALDKSLNKFLSQLASLKCENVKDWVAWVDRYPVPMVKLGKYFLRNKIFDTAITLFDSVIQMEPNFSAAAHYYKAGALGNMINWESMSEKDQENKGKLENEMIQAAKLFEKLGNEAMKNSAIVSKMKCSNKQG
;
A
#
# COMPACT_ATOMS: atom_id res chain seq x y z
N TRP A 1 8.99 0.60 10.71
CA TRP A 1 9.23 1.62 11.74
C TRP A 1 8.51 2.93 11.42
N ALA A 2 8.56 3.45 10.18
CA ALA A 2 7.82 4.68 9.82
C ALA A 2 6.31 4.62 10.15
N PHE A 3 5.62 3.52 9.82
CA PHE A 3 4.20 3.35 10.16
C PHE A 3 3.91 3.33 11.67
N TRP A 4 4.87 2.88 12.49
CA TRP A 4 4.72 2.93 13.94
C TRP A 4 4.79 4.38 14.43
N LEU A 5 5.62 5.22 13.81
CA LEU A 5 5.65 6.65 14.11
C LEU A 5 4.34 7.32 13.73
N ASP A 6 3.77 6.98 12.56
CA ASP A 6 2.48 7.52 12.12
C ASP A 6 1.37 7.19 13.13
N GLU A 7 1.31 5.94 13.61
CA GLU A 7 0.31 5.49 14.60
C GLU A 7 0.49 6.15 15.99
N ASN A 8 1.71 6.55 16.34
CA ASN A 8 2.02 7.10 17.67
C ASN A 8 2.28 8.62 17.66
N GLY A 9 2.00 9.30 16.54
CA GLY A 9 2.27 10.73 16.37
C GLY A 9 1.64 11.61 17.45
N GLU A 10 0.39 11.33 17.84
CA GLU A 10 -0.30 12.07 18.91
C GLU A 10 0.36 11.90 20.28
N LEU A 11 0.86 10.70 20.58
CA LEU A 11 1.57 10.43 21.83
C LEU A 11 2.92 11.14 21.85
N ILE A 12 3.62 11.15 20.71
CA ILE A 12 4.90 11.85 20.52
C ILE A 12 4.72 13.37 20.67
N ASN A 13 3.64 13.94 20.14
CA ASN A 13 3.37 15.37 20.27
C ASN A 13 3.01 15.77 21.72
N ASN A 14 2.60 14.82 22.57
CA ASN A 14 2.18 15.06 23.95
C ASN A 14 3.15 14.47 24.98
N LEU A 15 4.45 14.44 24.67
CA LEU A 15 5.49 13.89 25.56
C LEU A 15 5.61 14.59 26.91
N SER A 16 5.05 15.78 27.14
CA SER A 16 5.01 16.38 28.48
C SER A 16 4.05 15.67 29.44
N ASN A 17 3.09 14.90 28.91
CA ASN A 17 2.11 14.15 29.69
C ASN A 17 2.64 12.76 30.05
N LEU A 18 2.69 12.45 31.36
CA LEU A 18 3.14 11.15 31.87
C LEU A 18 2.33 9.97 31.29
N LYS A 19 1.02 10.12 31.11
CA LYS A 19 0.17 9.07 30.52
C LYS A 19 0.56 8.79 29.07
N SER A 20 0.84 9.83 28.29
CA SER A 20 1.28 9.70 26.91
C SER A 20 2.64 9.03 26.80
N ARG A 21 3.58 9.34 27.71
CA ARG A 21 4.88 8.64 27.80
C ARG A 21 4.70 7.15 28.08
N THR A 22 3.93 6.80 29.12
CA THR A 22 3.70 5.39 29.47
C THR A 22 3.02 4.61 28.34
N ALA A 23 2.06 5.23 27.65
CA ALA A 23 1.42 4.63 26.49
C ALA A 23 2.40 4.43 25.32
N LEU A 24 3.26 5.42 25.05
CA LEU A 24 4.28 5.35 24.00
C LEU A 24 5.31 4.26 24.29
N ASP A 25 5.80 4.16 25.53
CA ASP A 25 6.75 3.11 25.95
C ASP A 25 6.13 1.71 25.79
N LYS A 26 4.86 1.55 26.17
CA LYS A 26 4.13 0.29 25.97
C LYS A 26 4.00 -0.06 24.49
N SER A 27 3.68 0.93 23.66
CA SER A 27 3.57 0.78 22.20
C SER A 27 4.91 0.39 21.58
N LEU A 28 5.99 1.06 21.97
CA LEU A 28 7.35 0.78 21.49
C LEU A 28 7.79 -0.62 21.89
N ASN A 29 7.60 -1.00 23.15
CA ASN A 29 7.95 -2.34 23.62
C ASN A 29 7.18 -3.42 22.86
N LYS A 30 5.88 -3.21 22.62
CA LYS A 30 5.08 -4.12 21.79
C LYS A 30 5.66 -4.22 20.37
N PHE A 31 5.99 -3.10 19.75
CA PHE A 31 6.58 -3.06 18.41
C PHE A 31 7.92 -3.80 18.35
N LEU A 32 8.81 -3.56 19.32
CA LEU A 32 10.11 -4.24 19.41
C LEU A 32 9.95 -5.74 19.67
N SER A 33 9.01 -6.16 20.51
CA SER A 33 8.71 -7.58 20.72
C SER A 33 8.20 -8.25 19.45
N GLN A 34 7.30 -7.60 18.71
CA GLN A 34 6.83 -8.09 17.41
C GLN A 34 7.99 -8.23 16.42
N LEU A 35 8.86 -7.22 16.35
CA LEU A 35 10.06 -7.24 15.50
C LEU A 35 11.03 -8.36 15.88
N ALA A 36 11.24 -8.60 17.17
CA ALA A 36 12.10 -9.68 17.66
C ALA A 36 11.49 -11.07 17.43
N SER A 37 10.16 -11.19 17.46
CA SER A 37 9.43 -12.44 17.22
C SER A 37 9.26 -12.79 15.75
N LEU A 38 9.53 -11.85 14.84
CA LEU A 38 9.54 -12.08 13.40
C LEU A 38 10.69 -13.03 13.04
N LYS A 39 10.41 -14.32 13.14
CA LYS A 39 11.19 -15.34 12.47
C LYS A 39 10.89 -15.17 10.99
N CYS A 40 11.79 -14.53 10.25
CA CYS A 40 11.70 -14.25 8.82
C CYS A 40 11.71 -15.53 7.94
N GLU A 41 11.14 -16.63 8.43
CA GLU A 41 11.21 -17.97 7.86
C GLU A 41 9.97 -18.30 7.02
N ASN A 42 8.81 -17.67 7.31
CA ASN A 42 7.55 -17.94 6.62
C ASN A 42 6.91 -16.67 6.06
N VAL A 43 6.41 -16.74 4.82
CA VAL A 43 5.61 -15.73 4.13
C VAL A 43 4.46 -15.18 5.00
N LYS A 44 3.81 -16.03 5.80
CA LYS A 44 2.69 -15.62 6.67
C LYS A 44 3.09 -14.58 7.71
N ASP A 45 4.31 -14.68 8.26
CA ASP A 45 4.79 -13.76 9.28
C ASP A 45 5.02 -12.35 8.69
N TRP A 46 5.55 -12.31 7.47
CA TRP A 46 5.70 -11.06 6.71
C TRP A 46 4.37 -10.41 6.38
N VAL A 47 3.36 -11.20 5.98
CA VAL A 47 2.01 -10.70 5.69
C VAL A 47 1.36 -10.14 6.95
N ALA A 48 1.42 -10.87 8.07
CA ALA A 48 0.87 -10.43 9.35
C ALA A 48 1.53 -9.13 9.84
N TRP A 49 2.83 -8.95 9.58
CA TRP A 49 3.53 -7.74 9.98
C TRP A 49 3.05 -6.46 9.27
N VAL A 50 2.49 -6.60 8.06
CA VAL A 50 2.01 -5.45 7.26
C VAL A 50 0.48 -5.32 7.26
N ASP A 51 -0.26 -6.13 8.03
CA ASP A 51 -1.71 -6.39 7.88
C ASP A 51 -2.66 -5.18 8.00
N ARG A 52 -2.13 -4.02 8.43
CA ARG A 52 -2.89 -2.78 8.60
C ARG A 52 -2.26 -1.57 7.93
N TYR A 53 -1.25 -1.79 7.09
CA TYR A 53 -0.49 -0.69 6.50
C TYR A 53 -0.41 -0.85 4.96
N PRO A 54 -1.31 -0.18 4.22
CA PRO A 54 -1.43 -0.34 2.77
C PRO A 54 -0.12 -0.10 2.00
N VAL A 55 0.65 0.92 2.36
CA VAL A 55 1.93 1.22 1.68
C VAL A 55 2.96 0.10 1.90
N PRO A 56 3.24 -0.36 3.14
CA PRO A 56 4.01 -1.58 3.37
C PRO A 56 3.47 -2.84 2.67
N MET A 57 2.15 -3.06 2.64
CA MET A 57 1.55 -4.19 1.91
C MET A 57 1.89 -4.15 0.42
N VAL A 58 1.76 -3.00 -0.25
CA VAL A 58 2.13 -2.86 -1.66
C VAL A 58 3.61 -3.17 -1.87
N LYS A 59 4.49 -2.70 -0.99
CA LYS A 59 5.93 -2.98 -1.08
C LYS A 59 6.23 -4.49 -0.92
N LEU A 60 5.59 -5.15 0.03
CA LEU A 60 5.73 -6.59 0.24
C LEU A 60 5.13 -7.40 -0.92
N GLY A 61 3.96 -7.01 -1.42
CA GLY A 61 3.33 -7.62 -2.59
C GLY A 61 4.21 -7.54 -3.84
N LYS A 62 4.88 -6.40 -4.07
CA LYS A 62 5.88 -6.27 -5.14
C LYS A 62 7.07 -7.21 -4.97
N TYR A 63 7.51 -7.43 -3.73
CA TYR A 63 8.57 -8.40 -3.45
C TYR A 63 8.10 -9.83 -3.77
N PHE A 64 6.90 -10.22 -3.36
CA PHE A 64 6.33 -11.53 -3.70
C PHE A 64 6.13 -11.72 -5.21
N LEU A 65 5.67 -10.69 -5.92
CA LEU A 65 5.57 -10.69 -7.39
C LEU A 65 6.92 -11.00 -8.05
N ARG A 66 8.01 -10.35 -7.63
CA ARG A 66 9.36 -10.60 -8.16
C ARG A 66 9.86 -12.01 -7.87
N ASN A 67 9.44 -12.60 -6.77
CA ASN A 67 9.81 -13.96 -6.36
C ASN A 67 8.80 -15.03 -6.84
N LYS A 68 7.88 -14.67 -7.75
CA LYS A 68 6.88 -15.57 -8.32
C LYS A 68 5.89 -16.17 -7.31
N ILE A 69 5.73 -15.52 -6.16
CA ILE A 69 4.75 -15.90 -5.13
C ILE A 69 3.44 -15.13 -5.43
N PHE A 70 2.81 -15.48 -6.55
CA PHE A 70 1.74 -14.66 -7.13
C PHE A 70 0.47 -14.64 -6.29
N ASP A 71 0.01 -15.79 -5.76
CA ASP A 71 -1.23 -15.85 -4.98
C ASP A 71 -1.16 -14.95 -3.73
N THR A 72 -0.05 -14.98 -2.99
CA THR A 72 0.14 -14.11 -1.83
C THR A 72 0.27 -12.64 -2.22
N ALA A 73 0.94 -12.33 -3.34
CA ALA A 73 0.99 -10.96 -3.84
C ALA A 73 -0.40 -10.43 -4.15
N ILE A 74 -1.24 -11.23 -4.82
CA ILE A 74 -2.63 -10.89 -5.13
C ILE A 74 -3.43 -10.63 -3.85
N THR A 75 -3.32 -11.51 -2.84
CA THR A 75 -4.02 -11.30 -1.56
C THR A 75 -3.64 -9.98 -0.89
N LEU A 76 -2.35 -9.61 -0.87
CA LEU A 76 -1.91 -8.33 -0.32
C LEU A 76 -2.49 -7.14 -1.10
N PHE A 77 -2.52 -7.22 -2.44
CA PHE A 77 -3.10 -6.16 -3.25
C PHE A 77 -4.61 -6.04 -3.06
N ASP A 78 -5.32 -7.16 -2.90
CA ASP A 78 -6.75 -7.17 -2.58
C ASP A 78 -7.03 -6.47 -1.23
N SER A 79 -6.23 -6.76 -0.21
CA SER A 79 -6.34 -6.05 1.08
C SER A 79 -6.13 -4.54 0.93
N VAL A 80 -5.12 -4.12 0.16
CA VAL A 80 -4.88 -2.68 -0.10
C VAL A 80 -6.06 -2.03 -0.82
N ILE A 81 -6.62 -2.70 -1.84
CA ILE A 81 -7.76 -2.20 -2.61
C ILE A 81 -8.99 -2.03 -1.70
N GLN A 82 -9.22 -2.97 -0.79
CA GLN A 82 -10.31 -2.89 0.18
C GLN A 82 -10.12 -1.76 1.20
N MET A 83 -8.90 -1.60 1.71
CA MET A 83 -8.59 -0.61 2.75
C MET A 83 -8.60 0.82 2.20
N GLU A 84 -8.05 1.03 1.00
CA GLU A 84 -7.83 2.35 0.43
C GLU A 84 -8.30 2.44 -1.04
N PRO A 85 -9.61 2.33 -1.33
CA PRO A 85 -10.10 2.24 -2.71
C PRO A 85 -9.69 3.42 -3.61
N ASN A 86 -9.50 4.61 -3.03
CA ASN A 86 -9.09 5.81 -3.76
C ASN A 86 -7.56 5.97 -3.90
N PHE A 87 -6.76 5.22 -3.12
CA PHE A 87 -5.30 5.27 -3.12
C PHE A 87 -4.66 3.92 -3.46
N SER A 88 -5.41 3.06 -4.16
CA SER A 88 -5.02 1.70 -4.52
C SER A 88 -4.51 1.55 -5.96
N ALA A 89 -4.25 2.64 -6.69
CA ALA A 89 -3.82 2.60 -8.10
C ALA A 89 -2.62 1.66 -8.33
N ALA A 90 -1.64 1.72 -7.44
CA ALA A 90 -0.47 0.84 -7.47
C ALA A 90 -0.84 -0.63 -7.19
N ALA A 91 -1.76 -0.89 -6.27
CA ALA A 91 -2.20 -2.25 -5.95
C ALA A 91 -2.92 -2.91 -7.14
N HIS A 92 -3.86 -2.20 -7.77
CA HIS A 92 -4.49 -2.64 -9.02
C HIS A 92 -3.45 -2.94 -10.11
N TYR A 93 -2.49 -2.02 -10.33
CA TYR A 93 -1.44 -2.20 -11.34
C TYR A 93 -0.57 -3.45 -11.09
N TYR A 94 -0.10 -3.66 -9.85
CA TYR A 94 0.74 -4.82 -9.54
C TYR A 94 -0.05 -6.12 -9.46
N LYS A 95 -1.33 -6.08 -9.07
CA LYS A 95 -2.23 -7.24 -9.14
C LYS A 95 -2.45 -7.70 -10.58
N ALA A 96 -2.65 -6.77 -11.51
CA ALA A 96 -2.69 -7.08 -12.94
C ALA A 96 -1.39 -7.77 -13.41
N GLY A 97 -0.23 -7.27 -12.95
CA GLY A 97 1.06 -7.90 -13.22
C GLY A 97 1.17 -9.33 -12.68
N ALA A 98 0.69 -9.59 -11.46
CA ALA A 98 0.67 -10.93 -10.87
C ALA A 98 -0.21 -11.89 -11.69
N LEU A 99 -1.44 -11.49 -12.01
CA LEU A 99 -2.37 -12.25 -12.83
C LEU A 99 -1.77 -12.58 -14.21
N GLY A 100 -1.11 -11.61 -14.84
CA GLY A 100 -0.48 -11.77 -16.15
C GLY A 100 0.68 -12.76 -16.17
N ASN A 101 1.42 -12.87 -15.06
CA ASN A 101 2.48 -13.86 -14.91
C ASN A 101 1.95 -15.27 -14.62
N MET A 102 0.69 -15.41 -14.20
CA MET A 102 0.04 -16.70 -13.99
C MET A 102 -0.60 -17.25 -15.27
N ILE A 103 -0.70 -16.45 -16.34
CA ILE A 103 -1.31 -16.83 -17.61
C ILE A 103 -0.31 -17.58 -18.47
N ASN A 104 -0.67 -18.79 -18.92
CA ASN A 104 0.01 -19.42 -20.03
C ASN A 104 -0.55 -18.91 -21.37
N TRP A 105 0.13 -17.92 -21.95
CA TRP A 105 -0.26 -17.25 -23.18
C TRP A 105 -0.24 -18.15 -24.44
N GLU A 106 0.45 -19.29 -24.39
CA GLU A 106 0.56 -20.19 -25.55
C GLU A 106 -0.63 -21.15 -25.62
N SER A 107 -1.05 -21.70 -24.47
CA SER A 107 -2.14 -22.69 -24.41
C SER A 107 -3.50 -22.07 -24.14
N MET A 108 -3.56 -20.94 -23.42
CA MET A 108 -4.79 -20.22 -23.05
C MET A 108 -5.93 -21.12 -22.56
N SER A 109 -5.72 -21.77 -21.41
CA SER A 109 -6.77 -22.56 -20.75
C SER A 109 -7.96 -21.69 -20.30
N GLU A 110 -9.07 -22.31 -19.90
CA GLU A 110 -10.22 -21.58 -19.33
C GLU A 110 -9.81 -20.70 -18.13
N LYS A 111 -8.93 -21.22 -17.25
CA LYS A 111 -8.38 -20.47 -16.12
C LYS A 111 -7.52 -19.30 -16.57
N ASP A 112 -6.74 -19.47 -17.65
CA ASP A 112 -5.93 -18.39 -18.22
C ASP A 112 -6.82 -17.29 -18.80
N GLN A 113 -7.93 -17.66 -19.45
CA GLN A 113 -8.92 -16.72 -19.96
C GLN A 113 -9.62 -15.94 -18.83
N GLU A 114 -9.94 -16.61 -17.72
CA GLU A 114 -10.47 -15.96 -16.51
C GLU A 114 -9.44 -14.97 -15.93
N ASN A 115 -8.19 -15.39 -15.78
CA ASN A 115 -7.11 -14.53 -15.29
C ASN A 115 -6.85 -13.34 -16.21
N LYS A 116 -6.98 -13.51 -17.53
CA LYS A 116 -6.90 -12.43 -18.51
C LYS A 116 -8.01 -11.41 -18.29
N GLY A 117 -9.25 -11.84 -18.11
CA GLY A 117 -10.36 -10.93 -17.82
C GLY A 117 -10.16 -10.16 -16.51
N LYS A 118 -9.66 -10.84 -15.46
CA LYS A 118 -9.29 -10.17 -14.20
C LYS A 118 -8.17 -9.15 -14.42
N LEU A 119 -7.11 -9.52 -15.13
CA LEU A 119 -6.01 -8.62 -15.47
C LEU A 119 -6.50 -7.36 -16.17
N GLU A 120 -7.33 -7.50 -17.20
CA GLU A 120 -7.87 -6.38 -17.96
C GLU A 120 -8.66 -5.43 -17.05
N ASN A 121 -9.52 -5.98 -16.19
CA ASN A 121 -10.26 -5.18 -15.22
C ASN A 121 -9.32 -4.44 -14.25
N GLU A 122 -8.31 -5.11 -13.70
CA GLU A 122 -7.33 -4.50 -12.80
C GLU A 122 -6.55 -3.36 -13.49
N MET A 123 -6.17 -3.53 -14.76
CA MET A 123 -5.51 -2.47 -15.54
C MET A 123 -6.44 -1.28 -15.77
N ILE A 124 -7.73 -1.51 -16.06
CA ILE A 124 -8.72 -0.45 -16.22
C ILE A 124 -8.88 0.35 -14.92
N GLN A 125 -8.98 -0.32 -13.77
CA GLN A 125 -9.08 0.36 -12.47
C GLN A 125 -7.83 1.17 -12.15
N ALA A 126 -6.64 0.60 -12.39
CA ALA A 126 -5.37 1.31 -12.21
C ALA A 126 -5.33 2.58 -13.07
N ALA A 127 -5.68 2.49 -14.37
CA ALA A 127 -5.68 3.61 -15.28
C ALA A 127 -6.64 4.73 -14.82
N LYS A 128 -7.87 4.38 -14.43
CA LYS A 128 -8.85 5.35 -13.90
C LYS A 128 -8.33 6.08 -12.67
N LEU A 129 -7.70 5.38 -11.74
CA LEU A 129 -7.16 5.99 -10.53
C LEU A 129 -5.95 6.87 -10.82
N PHE A 130 -5.06 6.45 -11.72
CA PHE A 130 -3.93 7.30 -12.15
C PHE A 130 -4.39 8.58 -12.84
N GLU A 131 -5.40 8.49 -13.71
CA GLU A 131 -5.99 9.66 -14.35
C GLU A 131 -6.60 10.63 -13.32
N LYS A 132 -7.38 10.09 -12.36
CA LYS A 132 -7.94 10.89 -11.26
C LYS A 132 -6.84 11.60 -10.46
N LEU A 133 -5.80 10.87 -10.06
CA LEU A 133 -4.64 11.43 -9.33
C LEU A 133 -3.92 12.52 -10.14
N GLY A 134 -3.73 12.30 -11.45
CA GLY A 134 -3.14 13.30 -12.35
C GLY A 134 -3.97 14.57 -12.43
N ASN A 135 -5.28 14.44 -12.57
CA ASN A 135 -6.22 15.56 -12.61
C ASN A 135 -6.24 16.36 -11.30
N GLU A 136 -6.20 15.67 -10.15
CA GLU A 136 -6.09 16.30 -8.83
C GLU A 136 -4.75 17.04 -8.66
N ALA A 137 -3.64 16.44 -9.08
CA ALA A 137 -2.33 17.09 -9.04
C ALA A 137 -2.28 18.38 -9.87
N MET A 138 -2.89 18.39 -11.07
CA MET A 138 -3.00 19.61 -11.89
C MET A 138 -3.81 20.70 -11.21
N LYS A 139 -4.97 20.36 -10.62
CA LYS A 139 -5.81 21.30 -9.87
C LYS A 139 -5.03 21.90 -8.69
N ASN A 140 -4.35 21.06 -7.91
CA ASN A 140 -3.55 21.49 -6.77
C ASN A 140 -2.40 22.41 -7.20
N SER A 141 -1.73 22.10 -8.30
CA SER A 141 -0.67 22.95 -8.87
C SER A 141 -1.17 24.35 -9.25
N ALA A 142 -2.35 24.44 -9.85
CA ALA A 142 -2.97 25.72 -10.20
C ALA A 142 -3.30 26.55 -8.94
N ILE A 143 -3.82 25.92 -7.88
CA ILE A 143 -4.10 26.57 -6.60
C ILE A 143 -2.82 27.12 -5.97
N VAL A 144 -1.77 26.30 -5.88
CA VAL A 144 -0.48 26.72 -5.33
C VAL A 144 0.12 27.88 -6.12
N SER A 145 -0.01 27.86 -7.45
CA SER A 145 0.46 28.94 -8.32
C SER A 145 -0.27 30.26 -8.04
N LYS A 146 -1.60 30.23 -7.86
CA LYS A 146 -2.38 31.41 -7.48
C LYS A 146 -1.95 31.96 -6.12
N MET A 147 -1.79 31.10 -5.10
CA MET A 147 -1.32 31.49 -3.77
C MET A 147 0.05 32.18 -3.81
N LYS A 148 0.98 31.67 -4.61
CA LYS A 148 2.31 32.27 -4.79
C LYS A 148 2.25 33.65 -5.45
N CYS A 149 1.35 33.86 -6.41
CA CYS A 149 1.18 35.17 -7.04
C CYS A 149 0.59 36.19 -6.06
N SER A 150 -0.42 35.82 -5.27
CA SER A 150 -1.03 36.71 -4.27
C SER A 150 -0.06 37.12 -3.16
N ASN A 151 0.78 36.21 -2.68
CA ASN A 151 1.80 36.52 -1.66
C ASN A 151 2.96 37.38 -2.15
N LYS A 152 3.13 37.57 -3.47
CA LYS A 152 4.14 38.48 -4.04
C LYS A 152 3.60 39.90 -4.25
N GLN A 153 2.29 40.10 -4.10
CA GLN A 153 1.60 41.38 -4.35
C GLN A 153 1.20 42.10 -3.06
N GLY A 154 1.42 41.52 -1.88
CA GLY A 154 1.27 42.15 -0.57
C GLY A 154 2.61 42.27 0.14
#